data_AF-R0I9A2-F1
#
_entry.id   AF-R0I9A2-F1
#
_cell.length_a   1.000
_cell.length_b   1.000
_cell.length_c   1.000
_cell.angle_alpha   90.00
_cell.angle_beta   90.00
_cell.angle_gamma   90.00
#
_symmetry.space_group_name_H-M   'P 1'
#
loop_
_entity.id
_entity.type
_entity.pdbx_description
1 polymer ?
#
loop_
_entity_poly.entity_id
_entity_poly.type
_entity_poly.pdbx_seq_one_letter_code
_entity_poly.pdbx_strand_id
1 'polypeptide(L)'
;MNNQDETKVETVSKNSFNDQEQEVKTDNMSDQDKNTKEIKIEAKNKNGLGETWPEPIVRVQSLAESNLSTVPDRYIKPPSQRPQTTITNHQPEAAALNIPVIDLDSLFLGNEDDMKKISEACREWGFFQVINHGVKPELMDAARETWKSFFNLPVEDKEVHSNSPRTYEGYGSRLGVEKGAILDWNDYYFLHFRPLPLKDFNKWPSLPSNIREVTDEYGKELVKLGGRLMAILSSNLGLKEEQLQEAFGGDGVGACMRANYYPKCPQPELALGLSPHSDPGGITILLPDEQVTGLQVRHGDTWITVNPHPNAFIVNIGDQVQILSNSKYKSVEHRVTVNSEKERVSLAFFYNPKSDIPIQPMQQLVTSTMPPLYPPMTFDQYRLFIRTQ
;
A
#
# COMPACT_ATOMS: atom_id res chain seq x y z
N MET A 1 -50.01 19.69 -62.86
CA MET A 1 -49.64 18.48 -63.61
C MET A 1 -48.96 17.57 -62.60
N ASN A 2 -49.71 16.76 -61.85
CA ASN A 2 -50.49 15.59 -62.32
C ASN A 2 -49.53 14.51 -62.86
N ASN A 3 -49.59 13.25 -62.43
CA ASN A 3 -50.55 12.55 -61.56
C ASN A 3 -49.79 11.36 -60.87
N GLN A 4 -50.22 10.82 -59.72
CA GLN A 4 -51.20 9.71 -59.58
C GLN A 4 -50.97 8.54 -60.56
N ASP A 5 -51.22 7.25 -60.29
CA ASP A 5 -51.53 6.46 -59.08
C ASP A 5 -51.42 4.96 -59.52
N GLU A 6 -51.60 3.89 -58.72
CA GLU A 6 -52.17 3.73 -57.38
C GLU A 6 -51.51 2.54 -56.61
N THR A 7 -52.26 1.97 -55.66
CA THR A 7 -52.01 0.83 -54.77
C THR A 7 -52.03 -0.57 -55.41
N LYS A 8 -51.58 -1.58 -54.64
CA LYS A 8 -52.51 -2.68 -54.29
C LYS A 8 -52.30 -3.18 -52.86
N VAL A 9 -53.41 -3.36 -52.15
CA VAL A 9 -53.52 -3.81 -50.76
C VAL A 9 -54.26 -5.15 -50.73
N GLU A 10 -53.83 -6.08 -49.86
CA GLU A 10 -54.65 -7.08 -49.15
C GLU A 10 -53.69 -7.84 -48.18
N THR A 11 -53.62 -7.54 -46.87
CA THR A 11 -54.51 -7.94 -45.75
C THR A 11 -54.90 -9.43 -45.80
N VAL A 12 -54.55 -10.26 -44.81
CA VAL A 12 -55.28 -10.55 -43.54
C VAL A 12 -54.49 -11.72 -42.85
N SER A 13 -54.39 -11.93 -41.53
CA SER A 13 -54.66 -11.19 -40.28
C SER A 13 -54.25 -12.08 -39.06
N LYS A 14 -54.36 -11.54 -37.83
CA LYS A 14 -54.34 -12.22 -36.50
C LYS A 14 -52.94 -12.62 -35.96
N ASN A 15 -52.55 -12.33 -34.71
CA ASN A 15 -53.31 -12.03 -33.48
C ASN A 15 -52.82 -10.79 -32.68
N SER A 16 -53.80 -10.08 -32.10
CA SER A 16 -53.86 -9.33 -30.80
C SER A 16 -52.61 -9.14 -29.93
N PHE A 17 -52.28 -7.93 -29.45
CA PHE A 17 -52.91 -7.20 -28.29
C PHE A 17 -52.91 -8.04 -26.98
N ASN A 18 -52.56 -7.53 -25.77
CA ASN A 18 -52.56 -6.15 -25.26
C ASN A 18 -51.53 -5.94 -24.11
N ASP A 19 -51.37 -4.70 -23.64
CA ASP A 19 -50.51 -4.28 -22.50
C ASP A 19 -50.81 -4.98 -21.15
N GLN A 20 -49.79 -5.11 -20.27
CA GLN A 20 -49.90 -4.86 -18.82
C GLN A 20 -48.53 -4.49 -18.19
N GLU A 21 -48.57 -3.63 -17.18
CA GLU A 21 -47.45 -3.23 -16.33
C GLU A 21 -46.92 -4.39 -15.47
N GLN A 22 -45.61 -4.43 -15.18
CA GLN A 22 -45.10 -5.12 -14.00
C GLN A 22 -44.01 -4.30 -13.29
N GLU A 23 -44.26 -4.06 -12.00
CA GLU A 23 -43.33 -3.46 -11.05
C GLU A 23 -42.03 -4.26 -10.95
N VAL A 24 -40.88 -3.62 -11.19
CA VAL A 24 -39.59 -4.20 -10.76
C VAL A 24 -39.44 -3.93 -9.26
N LYS A 25 -39.78 -4.94 -8.45
CA LYS A 25 -39.61 -4.91 -7.00
C LYS A 25 -38.14 -4.70 -6.64
N THR A 26 -37.89 -3.75 -5.75
CA THR A 26 -36.59 -3.53 -5.11
C THR A 26 -36.36 -4.57 -4.03
N ASP A 27 -35.50 -5.55 -4.31
CA ASP A 27 -35.02 -6.50 -3.29
C ASP A 27 -34.07 -5.78 -2.31
N ASN A 28 -34.65 -5.19 -1.27
CA ASN A 28 -33.92 -4.72 -0.08
C ASN A 28 -33.38 -5.93 0.70
N MET A 29 -32.23 -6.46 0.27
CA MET A 29 -31.45 -7.41 1.09
C MET A 29 -30.98 -6.74 2.39
N SER A 30 -31.23 -7.40 3.52
CA SER A 30 -30.77 -6.92 4.83
C SER A 30 -29.25 -6.97 4.95
N ASP A 31 -28.68 -6.17 5.87
CA ASP A 31 -27.23 -6.17 6.09
C ASP A 31 -26.70 -7.49 6.67
N GLN A 32 -27.56 -8.33 7.27
CA GLN A 32 -27.21 -9.70 7.66
C GLN A 32 -27.01 -10.63 6.45
N ASP A 33 -27.76 -10.43 5.37
CA ASP A 33 -27.61 -11.25 4.14
C ASP A 33 -26.37 -10.86 3.33
N LYS A 34 -25.90 -9.62 3.44
CA LYS A 34 -24.63 -9.16 2.86
C LYS A 34 -23.44 -9.78 3.59
N ASN A 35 -23.42 -9.69 4.92
CA ASN A 35 -22.42 -10.32 5.79
C ASN A 35 -22.34 -11.86 5.56
N THR A 36 -23.51 -12.50 5.33
CA THR A 36 -23.58 -13.93 4.98
C THR A 36 -23.01 -14.25 3.58
N LYS A 37 -23.01 -13.29 2.64
CA LYS A 37 -22.33 -13.42 1.34
C LYS A 37 -20.82 -13.17 1.46
N GLU A 38 -20.37 -12.25 2.31
CA GLU A 38 -18.94 -11.98 2.56
C GLU A 38 -18.22 -13.24 3.11
N ILE A 39 -18.79 -13.90 4.12
CA ILE A 39 -18.29 -15.18 4.65
C ILE A 39 -18.17 -16.24 3.55
N LYS A 40 -19.11 -16.28 2.60
CA LYS A 40 -19.12 -17.24 1.47
C LYS A 40 -18.13 -16.88 0.36
N ILE A 41 -17.79 -15.60 0.17
CA ILE A 41 -16.80 -15.15 -0.82
C ILE A 41 -15.38 -15.39 -0.28
N GLU A 42 -15.13 -15.09 0.99
CA GLU A 42 -13.91 -15.54 1.66
C GLU A 42 -13.76 -17.06 1.60
N ALA A 43 -14.83 -17.82 1.89
CA ALA A 43 -14.79 -19.28 1.80
C ALA A 43 -14.46 -19.77 0.37
N LYS A 44 -14.98 -19.13 -0.68
CA LYS A 44 -14.64 -19.50 -2.07
C LYS A 44 -13.17 -19.27 -2.41
N ASN A 45 -12.53 -18.20 -1.94
CA ASN A 45 -11.08 -18.02 -2.12
C ASN A 45 -10.24 -18.93 -1.21
N LYS A 46 -10.73 -19.27 0.00
CA LYS A 46 -10.10 -20.27 0.89
C LYS A 46 -10.12 -21.70 0.31
N ASN A 47 -11.00 -22.00 -0.64
CA ASN A 47 -11.12 -23.33 -1.26
C ASN A 47 -10.08 -23.62 -2.36
N GLY A 48 -9.37 -22.61 -2.88
CA GLY A 48 -8.28 -22.81 -3.85
C GLY A 48 -6.88 -22.84 -3.23
N LEU A 49 -6.73 -22.30 -2.01
CA LEU A 49 -5.46 -22.20 -1.28
C LEU A 49 -5.42 -23.30 -0.21
N GLY A 50 -4.46 -24.21 -0.37
CA GLY A 50 -4.16 -25.25 0.62
C GLY A 50 -3.82 -24.66 1.99
N GLU A 51 -3.98 -25.48 3.04
CA GLU A 51 -3.67 -25.06 4.41
C GLU A 51 -2.17 -24.91 4.66
N THR A 52 -1.36 -25.58 3.85
CA THR A 52 0.10 -25.60 3.91
C THR A 52 0.72 -24.79 2.77
N TRP A 53 1.88 -24.20 3.03
CA TRP A 53 2.69 -23.56 2.00
C TRP A 53 3.11 -24.59 0.93
N PRO A 54 3.15 -24.21 -0.36
CA PRO A 54 3.49 -25.13 -1.46
C PRO A 54 4.98 -25.52 -1.50
N GLU A 55 5.77 -24.93 -0.61
CA GLU A 55 7.17 -25.22 -0.33
C GLU A 55 7.53 -24.72 1.08
N PRO A 56 8.54 -25.30 1.75
CA PRO A 56 8.95 -24.87 3.09
C PRO A 56 9.30 -23.38 3.13
N ILE A 57 8.81 -22.68 4.17
CA ILE A 57 9.23 -21.31 4.47
C ILE A 57 10.60 -21.37 5.15
N VAL A 58 11.52 -20.53 4.67
CA VAL A 58 12.87 -20.40 5.21
C VAL A 58 13.05 -18.93 5.55
N ARG A 59 13.30 -18.61 6.82
CA ARG A 59 13.49 -17.23 7.29
C ARG A 59 14.81 -16.67 6.77
N VAL A 60 14.78 -15.45 6.26
CA VAL A 60 15.99 -14.80 5.72
C VAL A 60 16.97 -14.49 6.85
N GLN A 61 16.48 -14.14 8.04
CA GLN A 61 17.29 -13.95 9.24
C GLN A 61 18.08 -15.21 9.58
N SER A 62 17.44 -16.38 9.65
CA SER A 62 18.12 -17.65 9.95
C SER A 62 19.12 -18.06 8.86
N LEU A 63 18.87 -17.70 7.59
CA LEU A 63 19.86 -17.87 6.52
C LEU A 63 21.08 -16.97 6.75
N ALA A 64 20.89 -15.69 7.06
CA ALA A 64 21.97 -14.75 7.33
C ALA A 64 22.81 -15.15 8.57
N GLU A 65 22.16 -15.65 9.63
CA GLU A 65 22.81 -16.13 10.85
C GLU A 65 23.60 -17.45 10.64
N SER A 66 23.34 -18.20 9.56
CA SER A 66 24.02 -19.46 9.25
C SER A 66 25.41 -19.32 8.59
N ASN A 67 25.98 -18.11 8.54
CA ASN A 67 27.30 -17.79 7.95
C ASN A 67 27.45 -18.18 6.46
N LEU A 68 26.39 -17.99 5.66
CA LEU A 68 26.45 -18.20 4.22
C LEU A 68 27.42 -17.23 3.53
N SER A 69 28.32 -17.76 2.70
CA SER A 69 29.19 -16.96 1.83
C SER A 69 28.51 -16.49 0.53
N THR A 70 27.37 -17.10 0.17
CA THR A 70 26.62 -16.82 -1.05
C THR A 70 25.12 -16.83 -0.80
N VAL A 71 24.37 -15.96 -1.49
CA VAL A 71 22.90 -16.00 -1.42
C VAL A 71 22.35 -17.22 -2.20
N PRO A 72 21.32 -17.94 -1.70
CA PRO A 72 20.69 -19.01 -2.47
C PRO A 72 20.01 -18.48 -3.74
N ASP A 73 20.01 -19.28 -4.83
CA ASP A 73 19.54 -18.89 -6.17
C ASP A 73 18.20 -18.15 -6.20
N ARG A 74 17.25 -18.54 -5.32
CA ARG A 74 15.91 -17.93 -5.25
C ARG A 74 15.90 -16.46 -4.85
N TYR A 75 16.96 -15.97 -4.20
CA TYR A 75 17.11 -14.56 -3.83
C TYR A 75 17.92 -13.76 -4.86
N ILE A 76 18.53 -14.43 -5.84
CA ILE A 76 19.26 -13.78 -6.93
C ILE A 76 18.26 -13.19 -7.91
N LYS A 77 18.23 -11.85 -7.99
CA LYS A 77 17.39 -11.15 -8.96
C LYS A 77 17.89 -11.36 -10.41
N PRO A 78 17.00 -11.36 -11.41
CA PRO A 78 17.36 -11.27 -12.82
C PRO A 78 18.28 -10.08 -13.08
N PRO A 79 19.22 -10.14 -14.05
CA PRO A 79 20.18 -9.06 -14.29
C PRO A 79 19.58 -7.66 -14.47
N SER A 80 18.38 -7.57 -15.06
CA SER A 80 17.63 -6.31 -15.25
C SER A 80 17.02 -5.73 -13.97
N GLN A 81 16.86 -6.53 -12.91
CA GLN A 81 16.22 -6.14 -11.64
C GLN A 81 17.20 -5.95 -10.49
N ARG A 82 18.46 -6.41 -10.65
CA ARG A 82 19.50 -6.27 -9.63
C ARG A 82 19.70 -4.80 -9.23
N PRO A 83 20.09 -4.52 -7.97
CA PRO A 83 20.51 -3.18 -7.59
C PRO A 83 21.76 -2.80 -8.40
N GLN A 84 21.59 -1.90 -9.36
CA GLN A 84 22.72 -1.30 -10.06
C GLN A 84 23.55 -0.55 -9.02
N THR A 85 24.81 -0.96 -8.85
CA THR A 85 25.83 -0.11 -8.24
C THR A 85 26.04 1.07 -9.18
N THR A 86 25.40 2.20 -8.87
CA THR A 86 25.73 3.49 -9.46
C THR A 86 27.16 3.81 -9.04
N ILE A 87 28.13 3.46 -9.89
CA ILE A 87 29.51 3.93 -9.78
C ILE A 87 29.42 5.44 -10.04
N THR A 88 29.36 6.22 -8.96
CA THR A 88 29.19 7.69 -8.94
C THR A 88 30.47 8.43 -9.37
N ASN A 89 31.18 7.91 -10.36
CA ASN A 89 32.41 8.52 -10.90
C ASN A 89 32.14 9.65 -11.91
N HIS A 90 30.88 9.92 -12.30
CA HIS A 90 30.58 10.91 -13.35
C HIS A 90 29.46 11.94 -13.06
N GLN A 91 28.69 11.85 -11.97
CA GLN A 91 27.72 12.91 -11.60
C GLN A 91 27.61 13.09 -10.07
N PRO A 92 28.21 14.17 -9.50
CA PRO A 92 28.05 14.52 -8.08
C PRO A 92 26.61 14.89 -7.70
N GLU A 93 25.85 15.47 -8.63
CA GLU A 93 24.49 15.98 -8.38
C GLU A 93 23.49 14.86 -8.03
N ALA A 94 23.64 13.67 -8.64
CA ALA A 94 22.78 12.53 -8.36
C ALA A 94 22.92 11.99 -6.92
N ALA A 95 24.04 12.27 -6.24
CA ALA A 95 24.25 11.91 -4.84
C ALA A 95 23.68 12.93 -3.85
N ALA A 96 23.36 14.15 -4.32
CA ALA A 96 22.72 15.19 -3.52
C ALA A 96 21.18 15.19 -3.65
N LEU A 97 20.64 14.51 -4.66
CA LEU A 97 19.21 14.46 -4.92
C LEU A 97 18.50 13.56 -3.89
N ASN A 98 17.49 14.11 -3.22
CA ASN A 98 16.67 13.41 -2.23
C ASN A 98 15.20 13.84 -2.40
N ILE A 99 14.27 13.07 -1.85
CA ILE A 99 12.85 13.44 -1.83
C ILE A 99 12.61 14.69 -0.96
N PRO A 100 11.64 15.56 -1.28
CA PRO A 100 11.40 16.81 -0.56
C PRO A 100 11.16 16.60 0.94
N VAL A 101 11.68 17.49 1.78
CA VAL A 101 11.39 17.54 3.24
C VAL A 101 10.42 18.68 3.52
N ILE A 102 9.38 18.41 4.29
CA ILE A 102 8.24 19.30 4.48
C ILE A 102 7.91 19.40 5.97
N ASP A 103 7.81 20.63 6.46
CA ASP A 103 7.38 20.95 7.81
C ASP A 103 5.84 20.96 7.86
N LEU A 104 5.23 20.21 8.79
CA LEU A 104 3.77 20.21 8.95
C LEU A 104 3.27 21.25 9.96
N ASP A 105 4.09 21.75 10.88
CA ASP A 105 3.66 22.79 11.84
C ASP A 105 3.51 24.15 11.13
N SER A 106 4.39 24.45 10.16
CA SER A 106 4.31 25.69 9.37
C SER A 106 3.03 25.80 8.52
N LEU A 107 2.44 24.67 8.11
CA LEU A 107 1.14 24.62 7.42
C LEU A 107 0.00 25.12 8.30
N PHE A 108 -0.03 24.71 9.58
CA PHE A 108 -1.05 25.15 10.53
C PHE A 108 -0.89 26.62 10.93
N LEU A 109 0.28 27.22 10.67
CA LEU A 109 0.52 28.66 10.77
C LEU A 109 0.11 29.44 9.51
N GLY A 110 -0.46 28.77 8.51
CA GLY A 110 -1.01 29.40 7.29
C GLY A 110 0.02 29.62 6.18
N ASN A 111 1.14 28.90 6.15
CA ASN A 111 2.15 29.06 5.11
C ASN A 111 1.74 28.42 3.77
N GLU A 112 1.27 29.23 2.81
CA GLU A 112 0.90 28.78 1.47
C GLU A 112 2.06 28.10 0.70
N ASP A 113 3.31 28.49 0.97
CA ASP A 113 4.49 27.90 0.30
C ASP A 113 4.65 26.40 0.62
N ASP A 114 4.34 25.97 1.85
CA ASP A 114 4.48 24.57 2.25
C ASP A 114 3.32 23.70 1.72
N MET A 115 2.11 24.27 1.60
CA MET A 115 0.99 23.61 0.91
C MET A 115 1.38 23.32 -0.55
N LYS A 116 1.96 24.31 -1.23
CA LYS A 116 2.46 24.17 -2.59
C LYS A 116 3.56 23.10 -2.71
N LYS A 117 4.52 23.05 -1.78
CA LYS A 117 5.56 22.00 -1.75
C LYS A 117 4.97 20.59 -1.64
N ILE A 118 3.91 20.38 -0.85
CA ILE A 118 3.22 19.07 -0.80
C ILE A 118 2.59 18.74 -2.16
N SER A 119 1.88 19.70 -2.76
CA SER A 119 1.26 19.52 -4.08
C SER A 119 2.30 19.15 -5.14
N GLU A 120 3.44 19.84 -5.17
CA GLU A 120 4.57 19.58 -6.08
C GLU A 120 5.24 18.22 -5.80
N ALA A 121 5.46 17.86 -4.53
CA ALA A 121 6.03 16.56 -4.18
C ALA A 121 5.10 15.40 -4.60
N CYS A 122 3.79 15.51 -4.37
CA CYS A 122 2.83 14.49 -4.79
C CYS A 122 2.68 14.42 -6.32
N ARG A 123 2.89 15.53 -7.03
CA ARG A 123 2.85 15.63 -8.50
C ARG A 123 4.10 15.09 -9.17
N GLU A 124 5.28 15.39 -8.66
CA GLU A 124 6.55 15.05 -9.33
C GLU A 124 7.23 13.80 -8.76
N TRP A 125 7.21 13.63 -7.45
CA TRP A 125 7.92 12.56 -6.75
C TRP A 125 7.02 11.40 -6.30
N GLY A 126 5.75 11.67 -6.00
CA GLY A 126 4.89 10.73 -5.27
C GLY A 126 5.35 10.44 -3.83
N PHE A 127 6.47 11.03 -3.41
CA PHE A 127 7.20 10.79 -2.16
C PHE A 127 7.66 12.12 -1.54
N PHE A 128 7.62 12.20 -0.22
CA PHE A 128 8.19 13.31 0.57
C PHE A 128 8.53 12.83 1.99
N GLN A 129 9.25 13.64 2.74
CA GLN A 129 9.46 13.45 4.17
C GLN A 129 8.69 14.52 4.93
N VAL A 130 8.06 14.15 6.04
CA VAL A 130 7.39 15.08 6.94
C VAL A 130 8.17 15.20 8.24
N ILE A 131 8.38 16.42 8.72
CA ILE A 131 8.86 16.77 10.06
C ILE A 131 7.76 17.55 10.80
N ASN A 132 7.90 17.71 12.12
CA ASN A 132 6.93 18.40 12.97
C ASN A 132 5.49 17.87 12.78
N HIS A 133 5.36 16.56 12.54
CA HIS A 133 4.10 15.91 12.18
C HIS A 133 3.18 15.62 13.39
N GLY A 134 3.49 16.17 14.56
CA GLY A 134 2.71 16.01 15.80
C GLY A 134 2.74 14.61 16.42
N VAL A 135 3.68 13.73 16.03
CA VAL A 135 3.92 12.44 16.70
C VAL A 135 5.19 12.59 17.52
N LYS A 136 5.15 12.16 18.78
CA LYS A 136 6.28 12.30 19.71
C LYS A 136 7.49 11.46 19.28
N PRO A 137 8.71 12.02 19.25
CA PRO A 137 9.93 11.26 18.96
C PRO A 137 10.08 10.03 19.86
N GLU A 138 9.76 10.15 21.15
CA GLU A 138 9.89 9.05 22.12
C GLU A 138 8.99 7.85 21.77
N LEU A 139 7.85 8.09 21.10
CA LEU A 139 6.95 7.04 20.63
C LEU A 139 7.45 6.40 19.32
N MET A 140 8.13 7.16 18.47
CA MET A 140 8.79 6.66 17.26
C MET A 140 9.97 5.76 17.64
N ASP A 141 10.79 6.20 18.59
CA ASP A 141 11.92 5.44 19.16
C ASP A 141 11.43 4.16 19.85
N ALA A 142 10.40 4.28 20.71
CA ALA A 142 9.80 3.14 21.36
C ALA A 142 9.28 2.12 20.34
N ALA A 143 8.58 2.56 19.28
CA ALA A 143 8.08 1.66 18.23
C ALA A 143 9.24 0.96 17.50
N ARG A 144 10.26 1.72 17.08
CA ARG A 144 11.47 1.22 16.42
C ARG A 144 12.18 0.14 17.25
N GLU A 145 12.56 0.46 18.48
CA GLU A 145 13.37 -0.43 19.32
C GLU A 145 12.56 -1.64 19.83
N THR A 146 11.25 -1.49 20.03
CA THR A 146 10.36 -2.60 20.38
C THR A 146 10.26 -3.62 19.22
N TRP A 147 10.10 -3.17 17.98
CA TRP A 147 10.08 -4.07 16.82
C TRP A 147 11.43 -4.70 16.52
N LYS A 148 12.53 -3.94 16.66
CA LYS A 148 13.88 -4.46 16.59
C LYS A 148 14.14 -5.53 17.66
N SER A 149 13.65 -5.31 18.88
CA SER A 149 13.71 -6.30 19.96
C SER A 149 12.92 -7.56 19.63
N PHE A 150 11.73 -7.44 19.02
CA PHE A 150 10.97 -8.60 18.53
C PHE A 150 11.76 -9.41 17.49
N PHE A 151 12.37 -8.78 16.48
CA PHE A 151 13.16 -9.51 15.48
C PHE A 151 14.43 -10.15 16.07
N ASN A 152 14.96 -9.61 17.17
CA ASN A 152 16.08 -10.18 17.92
C ASN A 152 15.69 -11.31 18.90
N LEU A 153 14.40 -11.68 19.00
CA LEU A 153 13.97 -12.88 19.73
C LEU A 153 14.45 -14.17 19.02
N PRO A 154 14.53 -15.30 19.76
CA PRO A 154 14.66 -16.64 19.19
C PRO A 154 13.65 -16.89 18.06
N VAL A 155 14.03 -17.72 17.08
CA VAL A 155 13.15 -17.98 15.92
C VAL A 155 11.87 -18.69 16.35
N GLU A 156 11.94 -19.53 17.38
CA GLU A 156 10.82 -20.26 17.97
C GLU A 156 9.73 -19.32 18.50
N ASP A 157 10.11 -18.26 19.21
CA ASP A 157 9.18 -17.26 19.76
C ASP A 157 8.50 -16.44 18.65
N LYS A 158 9.21 -16.20 17.54
CA LYS A 158 8.67 -15.51 16.36
C LYS A 158 7.74 -16.42 15.54
N GLU A 159 8.06 -17.71 15.45
CA GLU A 159 7.28 -18.71 14.69
C GLU A 159 5.90 -19.01 15.29
N VAL A 160 5.69 -18.77 16.60
CA VAL A 160 4.35 -18.80 17.24
C VAL A 160 3.35 -17.86 16.54
N HIS A 161 3.86 -16.80 15.91
CA HIS A 161 3.08 -15.79 15.22
C HIS A 161 3.04 -15.97 13.69
N SER A 162 3.46 -17.11 13.16
CA SER A 162 3.66 -17.29 11.72
C SER A 162 2.40 -17.18 10.88
N ASN A 163 2.55 -16.54 9.71
CA ASN A 163 1.49 -16.38 8.74
C ASN A 163 1.29 -17.63 7.86
N SER A 164 0.27 -17.61 6.99
CA SER A 164 -0.16 -18.80 6.21
C SER A 164 -0.48 -18.43 4.76
N PRO A 165 -0.63 -19.40 3.83
CA PRO A 165 -1.04 -19.12 2.46
C PRO A 165 -2.38 -18.36 2.35
N ARG A 166 -3.22 -18.42 3.40
CA ARG A 166 -4.54 -17.78 3.47
C ARG A 166 -4.52 -16.35 4.02
N THR A 167 -3.46 -15.93 4.72
CA THR A 167 -3.33 -14.57 5.26
C THR A 167 -1.88 -14.15 5.42
N TYR A 168 -1.59 -12.90 5.08
CA TYR A 168 -0.27 -12.29 5.25
C TYR A 168 -0.03 -11.81 6.70
N GLU A 169 -1.10 -11.68 7.50
CA GLU A 169 -1.04 -11.29 8.91
C GLU A 169 -0.25 -12.28 9.76
N GLY A 170 0.62 -11.75 10.63
CA GLY A 170 1.62 -12.52 11.39
C GLY A 170 3.04 -12.38 10.82
N TYR A 171 3.94 -13.23 11.30
CA TYR A 171 5.36 -13.27 10.93
C TYR A 171 5.57 -14.03 9.61
N GLY A 172 6.08 -13.34 8.60
CA GLY A 172 6.28 -13.84 7.24
C GLY A 172 7.69 -13.63 6.71
N SER A 173 8.03 -14.32 5.62
CA SER A 173 9.34 -14.27 4.95
C SER A 173 9.23 -14.24 3.41
N ARG A 174 8.00 -14.32 2.89
CA ARG A 174 7.70 -14.18 1.46
C ARG A 174 6.36 -13.50 1.23
N LEU A 175 6.19 -12.99 0.03
CA LEU A 175 4.89 -12.63 -0.54
C LEU A 175 4.52 -13.65 -1.62
N GLY A 176 3.22 -13.77 -1.91
CA GLY A 176 2.68 -14.74 -2.86
C GLY A 176 2.84 -16.21 -2.45
N VAL A 177 2.20 -17.09 -3.22
CA VAL A 177 2.15 -18.55 -3.00
C VAL A 177 2.74 -19.35 -4.17
N GLU A 178 3.39 -18.69 -5.12
CA GLU A 178 3.94 -19.37 -6.30
C GLU A 178 5.18 -20.19 -5.94
N LYS A 179 5.20 -21.46 -6.36
CA LYS A 179 6.31 -22.37 -6.10
C LYS A 179 7.51 -22.00 -6.97
N GLY A 180 8.66 -21.75 -6.35
CA GLY A 180 9.87 -21.36 -7.08
C GLY A 180 9.92 -19.90 -7.53
N ALA A 181 9.07 -19.05 -6.94
CA ALA A 181 9.16 -17.60 -7.11
C ALA A 181 10.55 -17.07 -6.71
N ILE A 182 10.96 -15.97 -7.34
CA ILE A 182 12.14 -15.20 -6.94
C ILE A 182 11.76 -14.39 -5.70
N LEU A 183 12.45 -14.65 -4.59
CA LEU A 183 12.15 -14.11 -3.26
C LEU A 183 12.92 -12.81 -3.00
N ASP A 184 12.48 -12.08 -1.98
CA ASP A 184 13.14 -10.89 -1.44
C ASP A 184 13.93 -11.26 -0.17
N TRP A 185 15.03 -10.54 0.10
CA TRP A 185 15.89 -10.73 1.25
C TRP A 185 15.34 -9.98 2.48
N ASN A 186 14.12 -10.33 2.92
CA ASN A 186 13.53 -9.79 4.13
C ASN A 186 12.62 -10.77 4.87
N ASP A 187 12.52 -10.56 6.18
CA ASP A 187 11.42 -11.06 6.99
C ASP A 187 10.51 -9.88 7.37
N TYR A 188 9.27 -10.15 7.75
CA TYR A 188 8.32 -9.12 8.14
C TYR A 188 7.30 -9.62 9.16
N TYR A 189 6.63 -8.68 9.82
CA TYR A 189 5.40 -8.93 10.56
C TYR A 189 4.31 -8.02 10.01
N PHE A 190 3.14 -8.56 9.68
CA PHE A 190 1.99 -7.78 9.22
C PHE A 190 0.86 -7.79 10.24
N LEU A 191 0.24 -6.62 10.48
CA LEU A 191 -0.82 -6.41 11.48
C LEU A 191 -2.00 -5.65 10.89
N HIS A 192 -3.22 -6.15 11.11
CA HIS A 192 -4.42 -5.34 10.90
C HIS A 192 -4.66 -4.37 12.06
N PHE A 193 -5.05 -3.13 11.71
CA PHE A 193 -5.29 -2.03 12.66
C PHE A 193 -6.69 -1.41 12.52
N ARG A 194 -7.19 -1.23 11.29
CA ARG A 194 -8.58 -0.88 10.99
C ARG A 194 -9.13 -1.67 9.79
N PRO A 195 -10.46 -1.90 9.73
CA PRO A 195 -11.46 -1.55 10.74
C PRO A 195 -11.29 -2.39 12.03
N LEU A 196 -11.85 -1.92 13.14
CA LEU A 196 -11.65 -2.55 14.47
C LEU A 196 -11.94 -4.06 14.53
N PRO A 197 -12.95 -4.62 13.81
CA PRO A 197 -13.17 -6.08 13.80
C PRO A 197 -12.03 -6.92 13.21
N LEU A 198 -11.13 -6.33 12.41
CA LEU A 198 -9.92 -7.01 11.92
C LEU A 198 -8.74 -6.92 12.89
N LYS A 199 -8.79 -6.02 13.88
CA LYS A 199 -7.70 -5.80 14.83
C LYS A 199 -7.76 -6.82 15.96
N ASP A 200 -7.10 -7.95 15.75
CA ASP A 200 -7.04 -9.04 16.72
C ASP A 200 -5.72 -9.05 17.49
N PHE A 201 -5.74 -8.56 18.74
CA PHE A 201 -4.58 -8.56 19.63
C PHE A 201 -4.00 -9.95 19.92
N ASN A 202 -4.74 -11.05 19.69
CA ASN A 202 -4.19 -12.41 19.83
C ASN A 202 -3.18 -12.73 18.72
N LYS A 203 -3.33 -12.11 17.55
CA LYS A 203 -2.40 -12.19 16.41
C LYS A 203 -1.32 -11.12 16.44
N TRP A 204 -1.31 -10.25 17.44
CA TRP A 204 -0.22 -9.32 17.67
C TRP A 204 0.84 -10.01 18.54
N PRO A 205 2.14 -9.71 18.38
CA PRO A 205 3.18 -10.31 19.22
C PRO A 205 2.95 -9.95 20.70
N SER A 206 3.35 -10.83 21.63
CA SER A 206 3.30 -10.57 23.09
C SER A 206 4.67 -10.24 23.69
N LEU A 207 5.74 -10.38 22.90
CA LEU A 207 7.11 -10.09 23.28
C LEU A 207 7.75 -9.09 22.29
N PRO A 208 8.57 -8.12 22.75
CA PRO A 208 8.73 -7.72 24.16
C PRO A 208 7.40 -7.27 24.77
N SER A 209 7.29 -7.29 26.11
CA SER A 209 6.00 -7.22 26.82
C SER A 209 5.18 -5.94 26.58
N ASN A 210 5.80 -4.87 26.07
CA ASN A 210 5.19 -3.58 25.74
C ASN A 210 4.79 -3.44 24.25
N ILE A 211 5.02 -4.47 23.41
CA ILE A 211 4.88 -4.33 21.95
C ILE A 211 3.46 -4.03 21.50
N ARG A 212 2.46 -4.50 22.23
CA ARG A 212 1.04 -4.28 21.90
C ARG A 212 0.62 -2.86 22.22
N GLU A 213 0.98 -2.36 23.39
CA GLU A 213 0.70 -1.00 23.87
C GLU A 213 1.38 0.04 22.97
N VAL A 214 2.69 -0.12 22.72
CA VAL A 214 3.47 0.80 21.88
C VAL A 214 2.96 0.80 20.44
N THR A 215 2.71 -0.38 19.84
CA THR A 215 2.18 -0.46 18.47
C THR A 215 0.75 0.09 18.38
N ASP A 216 -0.06 -0.04 19.44
CA ASP A 216 -1.42 0.50 19.48
C ASP A 216 -1.42 2.04 19.58
N GLU A 217 -0.61 2.61 20.48
CA GLU A 217 -0.46 4.07 20.60
C GLU A 217 0.10 4.69 19.32
N TYR A 218 1.19 4.12 18.78
CA TYR A 218 1.79 4.53 17.52
C TYR A 218 0.79 4.47 16.35
N GLY A 219 0.05 3.37 16.21
CA GLY A 219 -0.97 3.22 15.18
C GLY A 219 -2.13 4.22 15.30
N LYS A 220 -2.52 4.62 16.52
CA LYS A 220 -3.53 5.67 16.73
C LYS A 220 -3.04 7.02 16.23
N GLU A 221 -1.79 7.40 16.52
CA GLU A 221 -1.22 8.65 16.03
C GLU A 221 -1.05 8.65 14.51
N LEU A 222 -0.67 7.51 13.90
CA LEU A 222 -0.58 7.40 12.45
C LEU A 222 -1.93 7.43 11.73
N VAL A 223 -3.02 6.94 12.32
CA VAL A 223 -4.38 7.16 11.78
C VAL A 223 -4.74 8.64 11.78
N LYS A 224 -4.41 9.39 12.83
CA LYS A 224 -4.63 10.84 12.87
C LYS A 224 -3.80 11.57 11.83
N LEU A 225 -2.51 11.22 11.70
CA LEU A 225 -1.61 11.79 10.70
C LEU A 225 -2.10 11.50 9.28
N GLY A 226 -2.54 10.27 8.99
CA GLY A 226 -3.15 9.90 7.70
C GLY A 226 -4.37 10.75 7.36
N GLY A 227 -5.28 10.97 8.32
CA GLY A 227 -6.43 11.85 8.14
C GLY A 227 -6.04 13.32 7.88
N ARG A 228 -5.03 13.86 8.60
CA ARG A 228 -4.49 15.21 8.34
C ARG A 228 -3.88 15.32 6.94
N LEU A 229 -3.11 14.33 6.51
CA LEU A 229 -2.52 14.27 5.17
C LEU A 229 -3.62 14.23 4.09
N MET A 230 -4.66 13.42 4.26
CA MET A 230 -5.79 13.35 3.34
C MET A 230 -6.51 14.71 3.19
N ALA A 231 -6.72 15.45 4.28
CA ALA A 231 -7.29 16.79 4.23
C ALA A 231 -6.40 17.79 3.45
N ILE A 232 -5.10 17.80 3.72
CA ILE A 232 -4.10 18.61 3.00
C ILE A 232 -4.10 18.27 1.49
N LEU A 233 -4.09 16.97 1.15
CA LEU A 233 -4.13 16.51 -0.23
C LEU A 233 -5.42 16.93 -0.95
N SER A 234 -6.56 16.92 -0.25
CA SER A 234 -7.86 17.37 -0.77
C SER A 234 -7.82 18.87 -1.11
N SER A 235 -7.38 19.72 -0.17
CA SER A 235 -7.25 21.16 -0.39
C SER A 235 -6.28 21.51 -1.52
N ASN A 236 -5.15 20.79 -1.62
CA ASN A 236 -4.17 20.95 -2.72
C ASN A 236 -4.68 20.48 -4.11
N LEU A 237 -5.82 19.76 -4.17
CA LEU A 237 -6.53 19.44 -5.40
C LEU A 237 -7.61 20.48 -5.77
N GLY A 238 -7.83 21.50 -4.93
CA GLY A 238 -8.92 22.47 -5.07
C GLY A 238 -10.27 21.94 -4.61
N LEU A 239 -10.27 20.88 -3.78
CA LEU A 239 -11.46 20.31 -3.16
C LEU A 239 -11.63 20.88 -1.75
N LYS A 240 -12.78 20.64 -1.10
CA LYS A 240 -12.88 20.85 0.34
C LYS A 240 -12.09 19.78 1.10
N GLU A 241 -11.63 20.10 2.30
CA GLU A 241 -10.78 19.23 3.14
C GLU A 241 -11.34 17.81 3.30
N GLU A 242 -12.64 17.68 3.51
CA GLU A 242 -13.32 16.40 3.75
C GLU A 242 -13.46 15.50 2.52
N GLN A 243 -13.51 16.08 1.30
CA GLN A 243 -14.02 15.36 0.13
C GLN A 243 -13.17 14.18 -0.32
N LEU A 244 -11.84 14.29 -0.28
CA LEU A 244 -10.96 13.17 -0.61
C LEU A 244 -11.12 12.03 0.42
N GLN A 245 -11.29 12.36 1.70
CA GLN A 245 -11.51 11.39 2.78
C GLN A 245 -12.89 10.71 2.66
N GLU A 246 -13.94 11.46 2.33
CA GLU A 246 -15.28 10.92 2.07
C GLU A 246 -15.27 9.91 0.92
N ALA A 247 -14.66 10.26 -0.22
CA ALA A 247 -14.49 9.37 -1.37
C ALA A 247 -13.62 8.13 -1.06
N PHE A 248 -12.76 8.22 -0.05
CA PHE A 248 -11.90 7.15 0.44
C PHE A 248 -12.59 6.27 1.52
N GLY A 249 -13.80 6.62 1.94
CA GLY A 249 -14.64 5.84 2.87
C GLY A 249 -14.86 6.44 4.26
N GLY A 250 -14.52 7.72 4.47
CA GLY A 250 -14.77 8.44 5.71
C GLY A 250 -14.06 7.82 6.91
N ASP A 251 -14.78 7.56 8.00
CA ASP A 251 -14.25 6.86 9.18
C ASP A 251 -13.99 5.36 8.95
N GLY A 252 -14.55 4.80 7.87
CA GLY A 252 -14.49 3.38 7.51
C GLY A 252 -13.17 2.91 6.87
N VAL A 253 -12.14 3.76 6.85
CA VAL A 253 -10.83 3.45 6.28
C VAL A 253 -10.19 2.18 6.83
N GLY A 254 -9.54 1.43 5.93
CA GLY A 254 -8.64 0.35 6.31
C GLY A 254 -7.30 0.89 6.80
N ALA A 255 -6.70 0.22 7.78
CA ALA A 255 -5.34 0.52 8.21
C ALA A 255 -4.61 -0.76 8.62
N CYS A 256 -3.35 -0.86 8.27
CA CYS A 256 -2.49 -1.97 8.65
C CYS A 256 -1.04 -1.51 8.74
N MET A 257 -0.22 -2.28 9.44
CA MET A 257 1.22 -2.02 9.57
C MET A 257 2.02 -3.25 9.14
N ARG A 258 3.13 -3.03 8.44
CA ARG A 258 4.16 -4.03 8.17
C ARG A 258 5.47 -3.58 8.80
N ALA A 259 5.88 -4.27 9.86
CA ALA A 259 7.24 -4.17 10.37
C ALA A 259 8.13 -5.02 9.46
N ASN A 260 9.19 -4.45 8.90
CA ASN A 260 10.10 -5.15 7.99
C ASN A 260 11.48 -5.26 8.62
N TYR A 261 12.08 -6.44 8.52
CA TYR A 261 13.44 -6.75 8.97
C TYR A 261 14.27 -7.20 7.77
N TYR A 262 15.37 -6.50 7.52
CA TYR A 262 16.30 -6.83 6.44
C TYR A 262 17.61 -7.30 7.08
N PRO A 263 17.88 -8.61 7.10
CA PRO A 263 19.14 -9.14 7.62
C PRO A 263 20.32 -8.71 6.73
N LYS A 264 21.53 -8.86 7.27
CA LYS A 264 22.77 -8.72 6.48
C LYS A 264 22.74 -9.68 5.29
N CYS A 265 23.18 -9.22 4.13
CA CYS A 265 23.20 -9.99 2.89
C CYS A 265 24.65 -10.20 2.44
N PRO A 266 25.12 -11.44 2.18
CA PRO A 266 26.50 -11.68 1.77
C PRO A 266 26.78 -11.25 0.32
N GLN A 267 25.75 -11.05 -0.50
CA GLN A 267 25.85 -10.61 -1.90
C GLN A 267 24.76 -9.56 -2.22
N PRO A 268 24.84 -8.36 -1.61
CA PRO A 268 23.79 -7.34 -1.75
C PRO A 268 23.62 -6.82 -3.18
N GLU A 269 24.60 -7.02 -4.05
CA GLU A 269 24.55 -6.70 -5.49
C GLU A 269 23.65 -7.67 -6.30
N LEU A 270 23.28 -8.82 -5.72
CA LEU A 270 22.45 -9.83 -6.38
C LEU A 270 21.00 -9.84 -5.86
N ALA A 271 20.74 -9.33 -4.66
CA ALA A 271 19.45 -9.42 -3.99
C ALA A 271 18.77 -8.05 -3.84
N LEU A 272 17.47 -8.06 -3.51
CA LEU A 272 16.73 -6.90 -3.02
C LEU A 272 16.01 -7.30 -1.74
N GLY A 273 15.90 -6.38 -0.79
CA GLY A 273 15.11 -6.56 0.43
C GLY A 273 13.61 -6.43 0.18
N LEU A 274 13.22 -5.67 -0.85
CA LEU A 274 11.85 -5.64 -1.37
C LEU A 274 11.92 -5.30 -2.86
N SER A 275 11.25 -6.09 -3.69
CA SER A 275 11.22 -5.90 -5.14
C SER A 275 10.55 -4.58 -5.57
N PRO A 276 10.80 -4.09 -6.80
CA PRO A 276 10.15 -2.89 -7.32
C PRO A 276 8.62 -3.03 -7.35
N HIS A 277 7.90 -2.06 -6.79
CA HIS A 277 6.43 -2.02 -6.75
C HIS A 277 5.92 -0.60 -6.50
N SER A 278 4.64 -0.34 -6.86
CA SER A 278 3.85 0.76 -6.28
C SER A 278 3.08 0.25 -5.06
N ASP A 279 2.67 1.16 -4.18
CA ASP A 279 1.80 0.80 -3.06
C ASP A 279 0.34 0.76 -3.52
N PRO A 280 -0.38 -0.37 -3.39
CA PRO A 280 -1.74 -0.50 -3.90
C PRO A 280 -2.78 0.30 -3.11
N GLY A 281 -2.40 0.83 -1.93
CA GLY A 281 -3.24 1.56 -0.99
C GLY A 281 -3.44 3.04 -1.34
N GLY A 282 -3.74 3.88 -0.34
CA GLY A 282 -3.90 5.33 -0.55
C GLY A 282 -2.68 6.14 -0.17
N ILE A 283 -2.21 6.01 1.07
CA ILE A 283 -1.00 6.66 1.58
C ILE A 283 -0.23 5.66 2.42
N THR A 284 1.08 5.59 2.24
CA THR A 284 1.99 4.88 3.15
C THR A 284 2.74 5.91 4.00
N ILE A 285 2.80 5.67 5.30
CA ILE A 285 3.59 6.44 6.28
C ILE A 285 4.65 5.48 6.82
N LEU A 286 5.89 5.68 6.39
CA LEU A 286 7.04 4.84 6.72
C LEU A 286 7.88 5.50 7.80
N LEU A 287 8.14 4.77 8.89
CA LEU A 287 9.25 5.06 9.80
C LEU A 287 10.50 4.33 9.28
N PRO A 288 11.46 5.04 8.66
CA PRO A 288 12.71 4.44 8.19
C PRO A 288 13.66 4.17 9.36
N ASP A 289 14.60 3.26 9.16
CA ASP A 289 15.80 3.13 10.00
C ASP A 289 16.62 4.42 9.98
N GLU A 290 17.24 4.79 11.11
CA GLU A 290 18.00 6.04 11.26
C GLU A 290 19.44 5.93 10.76
N GLN A 291 20.01 4.72 10.81
CA GLN A 291 21.43 4.49 10.54
C GLN A 291 21.66 3.72 9.25
N VAL A 292 20.61 3.09 8.70
CA VAL A 292 20.72 2.20 7.53
C VAL A 292 19.74 2.62 6.44
N THR A 293 20.26 3.30 5.43
CA THR A 293 19.54 3.58 4.18
C THR A 293 19.23 2.29 3.43
N GLY A 294 18.25 2.34 2.51
CA GLY A 294 17.88 1.16 1.73
C GLY A 294 16.66 1.36 0.82
N LEU A 295 15.75 2.27 1.18
CA LEU A 295 14.67 2.67 0.29
C LEU A 295 15.25 3.38 -0.95
N GLN A 296 14.83 2.94 -2.14
CA GLN A 296 15.06 3.62 -3.40
C GLN A 296 13.74 3.94 -4.07
N VAL A 297 13.57 5.19 -4.52
CA VAL A 297 12.39 5.68 -5.24
C VAL A 297 12.75 5.87 -6.70
N ARG A 298 11.85 5.50 -7.62
CA ARG A 298 12.02 5.74 -9.05
C ARG A 298 11.75 7.21 -9.38
N HIS A 299 12.71 7.89 -9.99
CA HIS A 299 12.54 9.26 -10.48
C HIS A 299 13.08 9.35 -11.91
N GLY A 300 12.19 9.54 -12.88
CA GLY A 300 12.47 9.24 -14.29
C GLY A 300 12.94 7.79 -14.45
N ASP A 301 13.97 7.56 -15.26
CA ASP A 301 14.56 6.23 -15.44
C ASP A 301 15.48 5.78 -14.28
N THR A 302 15.74 6.67 -13.31
CA THR A 302 16.76 6.48 -12.26
C THR A 302 16.20 6.02 -10.92
N TRP A 303 17.03 5.32 -10.14
CA TRP A 303 16.75 4.93 -8.75
C TRP A 303 17.46 5.89 -7.79
N ILE A 304 16.71 6.64 -7.01
CA ILE A 304 17.22 7.59 -6.02
C ILE A 304 17.16 6.97 -4.63
N THR A 305 18.31 6.80 -3.97
CA THR A 305 18.37 6.33 -2.58
C THR A 305 17.88 7.44 -1.65
N VAL A 306 16.82 7.16 -0.87
CA VAL A 306 16.29 8.13 0.09
C VAL A 306 17.18 8.17 1.32
N ASN A 307 17.63 9.38 1.67
CA ASN A 307 18.34 9.66 2.92
C ASN A 307 17.32 10.19 3.94
N PRO A 308 16.98 9.44 5.01
CA PRO A 308 16.03 9.87 6.02
C PRO A 308 16.48 11.14 6.74
N HIS A 309 15.56 12.08 6.93
CA HIS A 309 15.74 13.19 7.87
C HIS A 309 15.51 12.68 9.31
N PRO A 310 16.28 13.14 10.32
CA PRO A 310 16.02 12.82 11.72
C PRO A 310 14.59 13.18 12.13
N ASN A 311 13.95 12.34 12.94
CA ASN A 311 12.57 12.53 13.42
C ASN A 311 11.55 12.80 12.30
N ALA A 312 11.71 12.17 11.14
CA ALA A 312 10.79 12.28 10.02
C ALA A 312 10.11 10.95 9.69
N PHE A 313 8.89 11.03 9.17
CA PHE A 313 8.31 9.94 8.39
C PHE A 313 8.55 10.18 6.91
N ILE A 314 8.81 9.12 6.16
CA ILE A 314 8.71 9.14 4.70
C ILE A 314 7.26 8.83 4.35
N VAL A 315 6.64 9.68 3.53
CA VAL A 315 5.25 9.54 3.09
C VAL A 315 5.24 9.34 1.59
N ASN A 316 4.43 8.40 1.11
CA ASN A 316 4.18 8.23 -0.32
C ASN A 316 2.72 8.01 -0.67
N ILE A 317 2.39 8.45 -1.88
CA ILE A 317 1.09 8.26 -2.51
C ILE A 317 1.02 6.83 -3.05
N GLY A 318 -0.12 6.18 -2.82
CA GLY A 318 -0.47 4.88 -3.38
C GLY A 318 -1.53 4.97 -4.48
N ASP A 319 -1.78 3.83 -5.12
CA ASP A 319 -2.58 3.71 -6.33
C ASP A 319 -4.02 4.22 -6.17
N GLN A 320 -4.63 4.10 -4.99
CA GLN A 320 -6.01 4.56 -4.74
C GLN A 320 -6.12 6.09 -4.73
N VAL A 321 -5.12 6.81 -4.20
CA VAL A 321 -5.10 8.29 -4.23
C VAL A 321 -4.71 8.80 -5.62
N GLN A 322 -3.86 8.07 -6.35
CA GLN A 322 -3.64 8.33 -7.78
C GLN A 322 -4.95 8.19 -8.60
N ILE A 323 -5.76 7.16 -8.34
CA ILE A 323 -7.06 6.96 -8.99
C ILE A 323 -8.03 8.09 -8.65
N LEU A 324 -8.24 8.39 -7.36
CA LEU A 324 -9.14 9.47 -6.91
C LEU A 324 -8.74 10.83 -7.52
N SER A 325 -7.44 11.14 -7.53
CA SER A 325 -6.90 12.39 -8.06
C SER A 325 -6.85 12.47 -9.59
N ASN A 326 -7.30 11.42 -10.31
CA ASN A 326 -7.23 11.29 -11.77
C ASN A 326 -5.80 11.53 -12.31
N SER A 327 -4.81 10.83 -11.72
CA SER A 327 -3.37 10.97 -12.00
C SER A 327 -2.74 12.33 -11.70
N LYS A 328 -3.44 13.25 -11.00
CA LYS A 328 -2.82 14.52 -10.55
C LYS A 328 -1.75 14.27 -9.48
N TYR A 329 -1.87 13.23 -8.66
CA TYR A 329 -0.81 12.73 -7.80
C TYR A 329 -0.32 11.38 -8.29
N LYS A 330 1.00 11.17 -8.24
CA LYS A 330 1.66 9.96 -8.78
C LYS A 330 1.88 8.93 -7.67
N SER A 331 1.41 7.71 -7.91
CA SER A 331 1.87 6.52 -7.19
C SER A 331 3.13 6.02 -7.89
N VAL A 332 4.23 5.89 -7.15
CA VAL A 332 5.58 5.75 -7.74
C VAL A 332 6.25 4.44 -7.34
N GLU A 333 6.90 3.82 -8.32
CA GLU A 333 7.65 2.59 -8.14
C GLU A 333 8.81 2.81 -7.15
N HIS A 334 8.89 1.97 -6.13
CA HIS A 334 9.95 1.99 -5.14
C HIS A 334 10.42 0.56 -4.81
N ARG A 335 11.65 0.43 -4.32
CA ARG A 335 12.28 -0.84 -3.93
C ARG A 335 13.12 -0.68 -2.68
N VAL A 336 13.51 -1.78 -2.06
CA VAL A 336 14.45 -1.76 -0.92
C VAL A 336 15.70 -2.56 -1.25
N THR A 337 16.86 -1.93 -1.15
CA THR A 337 18.18 -2.57 -1.24
C THR A 337 18.61 -3.12 0.12
N VAL A 338 19.55 -4.07 0.10
CA VAL A 338 20.18 -4.67 1.28
C VAL A 338 21.68 -4.38 1.30
N ASN A 339 22.34 -4.68 2.41
CA ASN A 339 23.77 -4.44 2.61
C ASN A 339 24.40 -5.59 3.42
N SER A 340 25.73 -5.68 3.43
CA SER A 340 26.51 -6.70 4.14
C SER A 340 26.80 -6.40 5.61
N GLU A 341 26.70 -5.14 6.03
CA GLU A 341 27.29 -4.65 7.28
C GLU A 341 26.33 -4.62 8.46
N LYS A 342 25.08 -4.19 8.22
CA LYS A 342 24.07 -3.92 9.24
C LYS A 342 22.69 -4.41 8.81
N GLU A 343 22.00 -5.08 9.72
CA GLU A 343 20.56 -5.28 9.63
C GLU A 343 19.80 -3.94 9.67
N ARG A 344 18.58 -3.93 9.14
CA ARG A 344 17.73 -2.72 9.03
C ARG A 344 16.30 -3.03 9.46
N VAL A 345 15.67 -2.12 10.21
CA VAL A 345 14.24 -2.20 10.57
C VAL A 345 13.48 -0.99 10.04
N SER A 346 12.30 -1.21 9.44
CA SER A 346 11.40 -0.10 9.09
C SER A 346 9.93 -0.48 9.19
N LEU A 347 9.11 0.44 9.75
CA LEU A 347 7.69 0.24 10.00
C LEU A 347 6.87 0.99 8.96
N ALA A 348 6.27 0.26 8.01
CA ALA A 348 5.38 0.83 7.00
C ALA A 348 3.93 0.77 7.50
N PHE A 349 3.26 1.91 7.62
CA PHE A 349 1.86 2.00 7.99
C PHE A 349 1.02 2.42 6.77
N PHE A 350 0.07 1.58 6.37
CA PHE A 350 -0.72 1.79 5.16
C PHE A 350 -2.10 2.33 5.53
N TYR A 351 -2.40 3.53 5.06
CA TYR A 351 -3.72 4.16 5.12
C TYR A 351 -4.48 3.81 3.83
N ASN A 352 -5.53 3.02 3.96
CA ASN A 352 -6.22 2.35 2.84
C ASN A 352 -7.70 2.75 2.79
N PRO A 353 -8.34 2.75 1.61
CA PRO A 353 -9.76 3.06 1.52
C PRO A 353 -10.59 1.98 2.21
N LYS A 354 -11.86 2.28 2.44
CA LYS A 354 -12.84 1.23 2.78
C LYS A 354 -12.91 0.22 1.63
N SER A 355 -12.85 -1.08 1.94
CA SER A 355 -12.56 -2.13 0.93
C SER A 355 -13.65 -2.36 -0.13
N ASP A 356 -14.90 -2.09 0.22
CA ASP A 356 -16.12 -2.46 -0.50
C ASP A 356 -16.75 -1.32 -1.32
N ILE A 357 -16.23 -0.08 -1.22
CA ILE A 357 -16.72 1.06 -2.00
C ILE A 357 -15.97 1.17 -3.34
N PRO A 358 -16.63 1.60 -4.44
CA PRO A 358 -15.94 1.87 -5.70
C PRO A 358 -15.04 3.12 -5.58
N ILE A 359 -13.75 2.94 -5.84
CA ILE A 359 -12.77 4.01 -6.00
C ILE A 359 -12.70 4.36 -7.50
N GLN A 360 -12.78 5.65 -7.81
CA GLN A 360 -12.81 6.18 -9.18
C GLN A 360 -12.37 7.66 -9.22
N PRO A 361 -11.98 8.22 -10.38
CA PRO A 361 -11.67 9.63 -10.53
C PRO A 361 -12.77 10.54 -9.96
N MET A 362 -12.39 11.47 -9.07
CA MET A 362 -13.33 12.45 -8.52
C MET A 362 -13.83 13.38 -9.63
N GLN A 363 -15.15 13.54 -9.73
CA GLN A 363 -15.78 14.26 -10.85
C GLN A 363 -15.34 15.72 -10.97
N GLN A 364 -15.00 16.36 -9.85
CA GLN A 364 -14.46 17.72 -9.78
C GLN A 364 -13.06 17.85 -10.42
N LEU A 365 -12.34 16.74 -10.59
CA LEU A 365 -10.99 16.67 -11.15
C LEU A 365 -10.97 16.17 -12.60
N VAL A 366 -12.13 15.75 -13.11
CA VAL A 366 -12.37 15.38 -14.51
C VAL A 366 -12.72 16.63 -15.31
N THR A 367 -12.10 16.79 -16.47
CA THR A 367 -12.35 17.92 -17.39
C THR A 367 -12.40 17.42 -18.84
N SER A 368 -12.78 18.29 -19.79
CA SER A 368 -12.73 17.96 -21.23
C SER A 368 -11.31 17.66 -21.73
N THR A 369 -10.28 18.20 -21.08
CA THR A 369 -8.86 17.94 -21.39
C THR A 369 -8.23 16.84 -20.53
N MET A 370 -8.88 16.48 -19.42
CA MET A 370 -8.49 15.38 -18.53
C MET A 370 -9.70 14.48 -18.25
N PRO A 371 -10.10 13.61 -19.21
CA PRO A 371 -11.18 12.64 -19.01
C PRO A 371 -10.85 11.67 -17.85
N PRO A 372 -11.82 10.88 -17.35
CA PRO A 372 -11.54 9.88 -16.32
C PRO A 372 -10.59 8.81 -16.87
N LEU A 373 -9.41 8.70 -16.26
CA LEU A 373 -8.34 7.80 -16.69
C LEU A 373 -8.49 6.36 -16.17
N TYR A 374 -9.35 6.16 -15.17
CA TYR A 374 -9.53 4.89 -14.47
C TYR A 374 -11.01 4.51 -14.37
N PRO A 375 -11.38 3.24 -14.60
CA PRO A 375 -12.74 2.76 -14.34
C PRO A 375 -12.99 2.63 -12.82
N PRO A 376 -14.26 2.68 -12.37
CA PRO A 376 -14.60 2.40 -10.97
C PRO A 376 -14.28 0.95 -10.59
N MET A 377 -13.57 0.77 -9.48
CA MET A 377 -13.20 -0.55 -8.95
C MET A 377 -13.15 -0.48 -7.42
N THR A 378 -13.63 -1.51 -6.72
CA THR A 378 -13.44 -1.56 -5.26
C THR A 378 -12.01 -1.93 -4.91
N PHE A 379 -11.54 -1.54 -3.73
CA PHE A 379 -10.18 -1.89 -3.31
C PHE A 379 -9.98 -3.41 -3.16
N ASP A 380 -11.03 -4.17 -2.81
CA ASP A 380 -10.99 -5.64 -2.86
C ASP A 380 -10.81 -6.20 -4.27
N GLN A 381 -11.52 -5.65 -5.26
CA GLN A 381 -11.35 -6.01 -6.66
C GLN A 381 -9.94 -5.66 -7.16
N TYR A 382 -9.42 -4.49 -6.79
CA TYR A 382 -8.08 -4.05 -7.16
C TYR A 382 -6.99 -4.94 -6.55
N ARG A 383 -7.09 -5.24 -5.25
CA ARG A 383 -6.15 -6.17 -4.57
C ARG A 383 -6.20 -7.59 -5.12
N LEU A 384 -7.35 -8.04 -5.65
CA LEU A 384 -7.45 -9.33 -6.34
C LEU A 384 -6.80 -9.24 -7.73
N PHE A 385 -7.10 -8.20 -8.51
CA PHE A 385 -6.55 -7.96 -9.83
C PHE A 385 -5.02 -8.00 -9.81
N ILE A 386 -4.36 -7.17 -9.00
CA ILE A 386 -2.88 -7.10 -8.92
C ILE A 386 -2.19 -8.36 -8.36
N ARG A 387 -2.95 -9.33 -7.83
CA ARG A 387 -2.45 -10.65 -7.38
C ARG A 387 -2.67 -11.76 -8.40
N THR A 388 -3.32 -11.46 -9.52
CA THR A 388 -3.69 -12.40 -10.59
C THR A 388 -3.21 -11.95 -11.98
N GLN A 389 -2.47 -10.83 -12.04
CA GLN A 389 -1.61 -10.43 -13.15
C GLN A 389 -0.19 -10.89 -12.86
#